data_AF-A0A9D2AN90-F1
#
_entry.id   AF-A0A9D2AN90-F1
#
_cell.length_a   1.000
_cell.length_b   1.000
_cell.length_c   1.000
_cell.angle_alpha   90.00
_cell.angle_beta   90.00
_cell.angle_gamma   90.00
#
_symmetry.space_group_name_H-M   'P 1'
#
loop_
_entity.id
_entity.type
_entity.pdbx_description
1 polymer ?
#
loop_
_entity_poly.entity_id
_entity_poly.type
_entity_poly.pdbx_seq_one_letter_code
_entity_poly.pdbx_strand_id
1 'polypeptide(L)'
;MKIGEAAKKAGISPGNIRFYEKKGLLKPKREESSSYRSYTEEDVERLKRILVFRKADLSVESIALLLEGKEEAKTLLEKQEEVLEGKMKELEGSLLLCRKLKQEEDPLKADPEEYLRFIREEEQEGRKFSPAEEMLGQISDFTAECYGGSGWFTAVFGRWADLVKLILGAGLWLFFLYMAAARFLEEPVSVSHIVFWSGLFLVYNLSFLKYWSNKRKTAE
;
A
#
# COMPACT_ATOMS: atom_id res chain seq x y z
N MET A 1 -11.90 0.26 34.15
CA MET A 1 -10.51 0.80 34.12
C MET A 1 -10.38 1.81 32.98
N LYS A 2 -9.51 2.83 33.11
CA LYS A 2 -9.27 3.82 32.04
C LYS A 2 -8.35 3.26 30.95
N ILE A 3 -8.35 3.89 29.77
CA ILE A 3 -7.55 3.44 28.61
C ILE A 3 -6.05 3.29 28.91
N GLY A 4 -5.48 4.18 29.73
CA GLY A 4 -4.06 4.14 30.08
C GLY A 4 -3.70 2.92 30.94
N GLU A 5 -4.60 2.51 31.84
CA GLU A 5 -4.41 1.32 32.67
C GLU A 5 -4.58 0.05 31.83
N ALA A 6 -5.63 0.00 30.99
CA ALA A 6 -5.86 -1.10 30.05
C ALA A 6 -4.67 -1.29 29.10
N ALA A 7 -4.14 -0.18 28.55
CA ALA A 7 -2.94 -0.15 27.71
C ALA A 7 -1.73 -0.75 28.44
N LYS A 8 -1.48 -0.34 29.68
CA LYS A 8 -0.39 -0.89 30.51
C LYS A 8 -0.56 -2.39 30.76
N LYS A 9 -1.77 -2.84 31.10
CA LYS A 9 -2.07 -4.26 31.36
C LYS A 9 -1.99 -5.14 30.10
N ALA A 10 -2.35 -4.59 28.95
CA ALA A 10 -2.27 -5.28 27.66
C ALA A 10 -0.88 -5.18 27.00
N GLY A 11 0.00 -4.28 27.48
CA GLY A 11 1.34 -4.08 26.94
C GLY A 11 1.36 -3.34 25.59
N ILE A 12 0.42 -2.43 25.36
CA ILE A 12 0.27 -1.69 24.10
C ILE A 12 0.04 -0.21 24.32
N SER A 13 0.16 0.59 23.27
CA SER A 13 -0.17 2.02 23.35
C SER A 13 -1.69 2.24 23.46
N PRO A 14 -2.15 3.33 24.10
CA PRO A 14 -3.54 3.76 24.02
C PRO A 14 -4.01 4.04 22.58
N GLY A 15 -3.08 4.38 21.68
CA GLY A 15 -3.35 4.52 20.25
C GLY A 15 -3.79 3.21 19.60
N ASN A 16 -3.13 2.10 19.94
CA ASN A 16 -3.50 0.77 19.44
C ASN A 16 -4.90 0.37 19.91
N ILE A 17 -5.25 0.65 21.17
CA ILE A 17 -6.61 0.40 21.68
C ILE A 17 -7.64 1.19 20.88
N ARG A 18 -7.40 2.49 20.65
CA ARG A 18 -8.30 3.33 19.82
C ARG A 18 -8.41 2.82 18.39
N PHE A 19 -7.32 2.31 17.82
CA PHE A 19 -7.33 1.71 16.50
C PHE A 19 -8.21 0.46 16.45
N TYR A 20 -8.09 -0.45 17.43
CA TYR A 20 -8.93 -1.65 17.50
C TYR A 20 -10.41 -1.32 17.77
N GLU A 21 -10.71 -0.29 18.57
CA GLU A 21 -12.07 0.22 18.70
C GLU A 21 -12.62 0.74 17.37
N LYS A 22 -11.84 1.54 16.63
CA LYS A 22 -12.25 2.07 15.32
C LYS A 22 -12.51 0.93 14.33
N LYS A 23 -11.75 -0.16 14.42
CA LYS A 23 -11.91 -1.38 13.63
C LYS A 23 -13.01 -2.31 14.17
N GLY A 24 -13.73 -1.91 15.23
CA GLY A 24 -14.86 -2.67 15.78
C GLY A 24 -14.48 -3.91 16.61
N LEU A 25 -13.18 -4.16 16.79
CA LEU A 25 -12.66 -5.31 17.53
C LEU A 25 -12.88 -5.19 19.04
N LEU A 26 -13.03 -3.96 19.54
CA LEU A 26 -13.36 -3.67 20.94
C LEU A 26 -14.54 -2.72 21.02
N LYS A 27 -15.43 -2.97 21.99
CA LYS A 27 -16.61 -2.14 22.28
C LYS A 27 -16.70 -1.90 23.79
N PRO A 28 -15.78 -1.12 24.38
CA PRO A 28 -15.81 -0.85 25.81
C PRO A 28 -17.09 -0.12 26.19
N LYS A 29 -17.63 -0.43 27.37
CA LYS A 29 -18.80 0.27 27.91
C LYS A 29 -18.44 1.71 28.23
N ARG A 30 -19.43 2.60 28.14
CA ARG A 30 -19.30 3.96 28.68
C ARG A 30 -19.90 3.98 30.07
N GLU A 31 -19.22 4.66 30.99
CA GLU A 31 -19.76 4.85 32.34
C GLU A 31 -21.00 5.72 32.26
N GLU A 32 -22.11 5.24 32.84
CA GLU A 32 -23.40 5.93 32.83
C GLU A 32 -23.32 7.34 33.43
N SER A 33 -22.41 7.53 34.39
CA SER A 33 -22.23 8.78 35.13
C SER A 33 -21.29 9.80 34.46
N SER A 34 -20.45 9.39 33.50
CA SER A 34 -19.32 10.22 33.06
C SER A 34 -19.05 10.24 31.55
N SER A 35 -19.77 9.45 30.74
CA SER A 35 -19.56 9.33 29.28
C SER A 35 -18.15 8.87 28.85
N TYR A 36 -17.22 8.70 29.80
CA TYR A 36 -15.90 8.12 29.55
C TYR A 36 -15.99 6.61 29.28
N ARG A 37 -15.06 6.12 28.46
CA ARG A 37 -14.88 4.70 28.21
C ARG A 37 -14.29 4.03 29.44
N SER A 38 -14.88 2.91 29.85
CA SER A 38 -14.34 2.03 30.88
C SER A 38 -14.13 0.65 30.27
N TYR A 39 -12.90 0.18 30.36
CA TYR A 39 -12.51 -1.15 29.91
C TYR A 39 -12.67 -2.12 31.07
N THR A 40 -12.97 -3.37 30.76
CA THR A 40 -13.04 -4.47 31.72
C THR A 40 -11.76 -5.31 31.66
N GLU A 41 -11.57 -6.25 32.59
CA GLU A 41 -10.50 -7.24 32.45
C GLU A 41 -10.70 -8.15 31.21
N GLU A 42 -11.96 -8.40 30.83
CA GLU A 42 -12.29 -9.14 29.61
C GLU A 42 -11.82 -8.39 28.34
N ASP A 43 -11.96 -7.05 28.31
CA ASP A 43 -11.41 -6.23 27.22
C ASP A 43 -9.89 -6.37 27.13
N VAL A 44 -9.20 -6.40 28.27
CA VAL A 44 -7.75 -6.59 28.35
C VAL A 44 -7.35 -7.99 27.84
N GLU A 45 -8.06 -9.03 28.23
CA GLU A 45 -7.82 -10.37 27.69
C GLU A 45 -8.07 -10.44 26.18
N ARG A 46 -9.13 -9.79 25.70
CA ARG A 46 -9.44 -9.70 24.28
C ARG A 46 -8.33 -8.99 23.52
N LEU A 47 -7.80 -7.89 24.06
CA LEU A 47 -6.61 -7.21 23.49
C LEU A 47 -5.41 -8.15 23.41
N LYS A 48 -5.13 -8.91 24.48
CA LYS A 48 -4.03 -9.89 24.48
C LYS A 48 -4.23 -10.96 23.41
N ARG A 49 -5.46 -11.48 23.24
CA ARG A 49 -5.79 -12.44 22.17
C ARG A 49 -5.54 -11.84 20.77
N ILE A 50 -6.02 -10.61 20.52
CA ILE A 50 -5.75 -9.90 19.25
C ILE A 50 -4.24 -9.79 19.00
N LEU A 51 -3.45 -9.49 20.03
CA LEU A 51 -2.00 -9.34 19.89
C LEU A 51 -1.29 -10.64 19.52
N VAL A 52 -1.73 -11.77 20.06
CA VAL A 52 -1.18 -13.08 19.69
C VAL A 52 -1.35 -13.33 18.20
N PHE A 53 -2.56 -13.15 17.66
CA PHE A 53 -2.81 -13.34 16.23
C PHE A 53 -2.11 -12.29 15.36
N ARG A 54 -2.03 -11.03 15.80
CA ARG A 54 -1.25 -9.99 15.10
C ARG A 54 0.24 -10.34 15.04
N LYS A 55 0.79 -10.99 16.06
CA LYS A 55 2.18 -11.47 16.07
C LYS A 55 2.39 -12.68 15.16
N ALA A 56 1.36 -13.46 14.88
CA ALA A 56 1.35 -14.50 13.85
C ALA A 56 1.10 -13.93 12.44
N ASP A 57 1.23 -12.62 12.24
CA ASP A 57 1.08 -11.91 10.97
C ASP A 57 -0.33 -11.95 10.36
N LEU A 58 -1.37 -12.29 11.14
CA LEU A 58 -2.75 -12.24 10.66
C LEU A 58 -3.28 -10.81 10.59
N SER A 59 -3.97 -10.46 9.50
CA SER A 59 -4.60 -9.16 9.32
C SER A 59 -5.66 -8.85 10.38
N VAL A 60 -5.95 -7.56 10.58
CA VAL A 60 -6.99 -7.10 11.52
C VAL A 60 -8.37 -7.61 11.10
N GLU A 61 -8.59 -7.67 9.80
CA GLU A 61 -9.80 -8.15 9.14
C GLU A 61 -10.00 -9.64 9.40
N SER A 62 -8.95 -10.46 9.24
CA SER A 62 -9.02 -11.90 9.54
C SER A 62 -9.25 -12.16 11.03
N ILE A 63 -8.62 -11.38 11.92
CA ILE A 63 -8.87 -11.46 13.36
C ILE A 63 -10.31 -11.09 13.71
N ALA A 64 -10.90 -10.11 13.01
CA ALA A 64 -12.31 -9.78 13.22
C ALA A 64 -13.23 -10.96 12.87
N LEU A 65 -12.98 -11.65 11.75
CA LEU A 65 -13.73 -12.86 11.36
C LEU A 65 -13.60 -13.98 12.39
N LEU A 66 -12.40 -14.21 12.93
CA LEU A 66 -12.18 -15.18 14.01
C LEU A 66 -12.98 -14.83 15.27
N LEU A 67 -12.92 -13.57 15.70
CA LEU A 67 -13.60 -13.12 16.92
C LEU A 67 -15.14 -13.07 16.77
N GLU A 68 -15.63 -12.99 15.54
CA GLU A 68 -17.06 -13.11 15.20
C GLU A 68 -17.50 -14.58 15.02
N GLY A 69 -16.58 -15.54 15.10
CA GLY A 69 -16.86 -16.96 14.89
C GLY A 69 -17.23 -17.31 13.44
N LYS A 70 -16.90 -16.44 12.48
CA LYS A 70 -17.18 -16.64 11.05
C LYS A 70 -16.14 -17.51 10.36
N GLU A 71 -14.94 -17.58 10.91
CA GLU A 71 -13.86 -18.43 10.44
C GLU A 71 -13.27 -19.25 11.58
N GLU A 72 -12.78 -20.44 11.25
CA GLU A 72 -12.08 -21.30 12.18
C GLU A 72 -10.60 -20.90 12.30
N ALA A 73 -10.13 -20.76 13.54
CA ALA A 73 -8.75 -20.35 13.82
C ALA A 73 -7.71 -21.27 13.18
N LYS A 74 -7.97 -22.58 13.19
CA LYS A 74 -7.04 -23.58 12.65
C LYS A 74 -6.84 -23.40 11.15
N THR A 75 -7.93 -23.33 10.38
CA THR A 75 -7.90 -23.15 8.92
C THR A 75 -7.20 -21.86 8.52
N LEU A 76 -7.42 -20.77 9.25
CA LEU A 76 -6.78 -19.49 8.96
C LEU A 76 -5.28 -19.51 9.29
N LEU A 77 -4.89 -20.20 10.37
CA LEU A 77 -3.49 -20.38 10.73
C LEU A 77 -2.74 -21.27 9.74
N GLU A 78 -3.36 -22.35 9.25
CA GLU A 78 -2.77 -23.23 8.22
C GLU A 78 -2.49 -22.44 6.93
N LYS A 79 -3.44 -21.61 6.49
CA LYS A 79 -3.24 -20.72 5.33
C LYS A 79 -2.12 -19.70 5.58
N GLN A 80 -2.09 -19.12 6.78
CA GLN A 80 -1.07 -18.14 7.13
C GLN A 80 0.32 -18.77 7.21
N GLU A 81 0.42 -20.00 7.69
CA GLU A 81 1.65 -20.79 7.72
C GLU A 81 2.20 -20.98 6.30
N GLU A 82 1.37 -21.42 5.36
CA GLU A 82 1.77 -21.56 3.94
C GLU A 82 2.29 -20.24 3.34
N VAL A 83 1.63 -19.11 3.66
CA VAL A 83 2.08 -17.78 3.22
C VAL A 83 3.44 -17.43 3.82
N LEU A 84 3.64 -17.68 5.12
CA LEU A 84 4.90 -17.39 5.81
C LEU A 84 6.04 -18.28 5.30
N GLU A 85 5.78 -19.56 5.02
CA GLU A 85 6.75 -20.47 4.39
C GLU A 85 7.14 -19.99 3.00
N GLY A 86 6.18 -19.48 2.22
CA GLY A 86 6.44 -18.83 0.93
C GLY A 86 7.40 -17.64 1.08
N LYS A 87 7.09 -16.71 2.00
CA LYS A 87 7.94 -15.56 2.30
C LYS A 87 9.34 -15.97 2.76
N MET A 88 9.47 -17.04 3.55
CA MET A 88 10.79 -17.54 3.98
C MET A 88 11.63 -17.98 2.78
N LYS A 89 11.05 -18.74 1.84
CA LYS A 89 11.75 -19.15 0.61
C LYS A 89 12.16 -17.95 -0.26
N GLU A 90 11.32 -16.92 -0.33
CA GLU A 90 11.62 -15.67 -1.05
C GLU A 90 12.76 -14.88 -0.42
N LEU A 91 12.75 -14.74 0.91
CA LEU A 91 13.80 -14.07 1.66
C LEU A 91 15.13 -14.84 1.58
N GLU A 92 15.09 -16.17 1.60
CA GLU A 92 16.28 -17.01 1.41
C GLU A 92 16.88 -16.83 0.02
N GLY A 93 16.08 -16.89 -1.05
CA GLY A 93 16.54 -16.65 -2.42
C GLY A 93 17.17 -15.26 -2.56
N SER A 94 16.48 -14.24 -2.07
CA SER A 94 16.98 -12.85 -2.07
C SER A 94 18.31 -12.71 -1.32
N LEU A 95 18.44 -13.37 -0.16
CA LEU A 95 19.67 -13.35 0.65
C LEU A 95 20.83 -14.02 -0.08
N LEU A 96 20.60 -15.12 -0.80
CA LEU A 96 21.62 -15.78 -1.62
C LEU A 96 22.09 -14.89 -2.77
N LEU A 97 21.15 -14.25 -3.48
CA LEU A 97 21.48 -13.29 -4.53
C LEU A 97 22.30 -12.12 -3.97
N CYS A 98 21.90 -11.55 -2.83
CA CYS A 98 22.70 -10.50 -2.16
C CYS A 98 24.12 -10.97 -1.83
N ARG A 99 24.28 -12.23 -1.37
CA ARG A 99 25.60 -12.81 -1.08
C ARG A 99 26.44 -12.99 -2.34
N LYS A 100 25.84 -13.44 -3.45
CA LYS A 100 26.52 -13.60 -4.74
C LYS A 100 26.96 -12.23 -5.28
N LEU A 101 26.06 -11.25 -5.33
CA LEU A 101 26.37 -9.89 -5.76
C LEU A 101 27.48 -9.24 -4.92
N LYS A 102 27.54 -9.50 -3.61
CA LYS A 102 28.58 -8.95 -2.74
C LYS A 102 30.00 -9.47 -3.05
N GLN A 103 30.13 -10.61 -3.72
CA GLN A 103 31.45 -11.19 -4.06
C GLN A 103 32.12 -10.49 -5.24
N GLU A 104 31.39 -9.64 -5.96
CA GLU A 104 31.81 -9.00 -7.19
C GLU A 104 32.41 -7.62 -6.88
N GLU A 105 33.46 -7.23 -7.60
CA GLU A 105 34.12 -5.93 -7.39
C GLU A 105 33.20 -4.75 -7.76
N ASP A 106 32.43 -4.89 -8.85
CA ASP A 106 31.44 -3.90 -9.29
C ASP A 106 30.19 -4.59 -9.87
N PRO A 107 29.19 -4.90 -9.02
CA PRO A 107 27.99 -5.63 -9.44
C PRO A 107 27.15 -4.90 -10.49
N LEU A 108 27.31 -3.58 -10.65
CA LEU A 108 26.56 -2.79 -11.63
C LEU A 108 27.16 -2.85 -13.03
N LYS A 109 28.42 -3.28 -13.16
CA LYS A 109 29.08 -3.50 -14.45
C LYS A 109 29.11 -4.98 -14.86
N ALA A 110 28.83 -5.88 -13.93
CA ALA A 110 28.72 -7.30 -14.22
C ALA A 110 27.56 -7.59 -15.18
N ASP A 111 27.66 -8.70 -15.92
CA ASP A 111 26.64 -9.13 -16.87
C ASP A 111 25.35 -9.55 -16.12
N PRO A 112 24.21 -8.88 -16.34
CA PRO A 112 22.95 -9.24 -15.70
C PRO A 112 22.50 -10.68 -16.00
N GLU A 113 22.86 -11.26 -17.15
CA GLU A 113 22.42 -12.60 -17.53
C GLU A 113 23.00 -13.71 -16.65
N GLU A 114 24.15 -13.49 -16.03
CA GLU A 114 24.70 -14.45 -15.06
C GLU A 114 23.78 -14.57 -13.84
N TYR A 115 23.35 -13.43 -13.29
CA TYR A 115 22.47 -13.42 -12.12
C TYR A 115 21.05 -13.88 -12.46
N LEU A 116 20.54 -13.52 -13.64
CA LEU A 116 19.24 -14.02 -14.09
C LEU A 116 19.27 -15.54 -14.29
N ARG A 117 20.39 -16.11 -14.74
CA ARG A 117 20.56 -17.56 -14.81
C ARG A 117 20.60 -18.19 -13.42
N PHE A 118 21.37 -17.61 -12.50
CA PHE A 118 21.41 -18.05 -11.11
C PHE A 118 20.02 -18.04 -10.46
N ILE A 119 19.24 -16.98 -10.66
CA ILE A 119 17.85 -16.89 -10.17
C ILE A 119 17.00 -18.05 -10.73
N ARG A 120 17.06 -18.28 -12.05
CA ARG A 120 16.31 -19.36 -12.70
C ARG A 120 16.71 -20.74 -12.19
N GLU A 121 17.99 -20.96 -11.90
CA GLU A 121 18.49 -22.22 -11.34
C GLU A 121 17.97 -22.44 -9.91
N GLU A 122 18.05 -21.43 -9.05
CA GLU A 122 17.51 -21.51 -7.67
C GLU A 122 15.98 -21.67 -7.64
N GLU A 123 15.25 -21.09 -8.60
CA GLU A 123 13.80 -21.31 -8.75
C GLU A 123 13.47 -22.76 -9.13
N GLN A 124 14.30 -23.40 -9.96
CA GLN A 124 14.14 -24.83 -10.28
C GLN A 124 14.39 -25.73 -9.07
N GLU A 125 15.24 -25.31 -8.14
CA GLU A 125 15.47 -26.00 -6.86
C GLU A 125 14.34 -25.76 -5.84
N GLY A 126 13.30 -24.99 -6.20
CA GLY A 126 12.11 -24.76 -5.38
C GLY A 126 12.22 -23.55 -4.45
N ARG A 127 13.25 -22.71 -4.61
CA ARG A 127 13.24 -21.37 -4.01
C ARG A 127 12.31 -20.45 -4.80
N LYS A 128 12.07 -19.28 -4.23
CA LYS A 128 11.25 -18.25 -4.84
C LYS A 128 12.01 -16.93 -4.79
N PHE A 129 11.69 -16.04 -5.70
CA PHE A 129 12.08 -14.63 -5.67
C PHE A 129 10.81 -13.79 -5.81
N SER A 130 10.83 -12.58 -5.26
CA SER A 130 9.63 -11.73 -5.31
C SER A 130 9.33 -11.37 -6.77
N PRO A 131 8.11 -11.67 -7.28
CA PRO A 131 7.74 -11.35 -8.65
C PRO A 131 7.78 -9.83 -8.90
N ALA A 132 8.13 -9.43 -10.12
CA ALA A 132 8.15 -8.02 -10.49
C ALA A 132 6.77 -7.37 -10.31
N GLU A 133 5.69 -8.12 -10.51
CA GLU A 133 4.30 -7.68 -10.34
C GLU A 133 4.00 -7.31 -8.89
N GLU A 134 4.55 -8.04 -7.92
CA GLU A 134 4.35 -7.75 -6.50
C GLU A 134 5.08 -6.47 -6.08
N MET A 135 6.29 -6.25 -6.60
CA MET A 135 6.99 -4.97 -6.43
C MET A 135 6.20 -3.80 -7.02
N LEU A 136 5.61 -3.98 -8.21
CA LEU A 136 4.75 -2.97 -8.83
C LEU A 136 3.45 -2.74 -8.03
N GLY A 137 2.93 -3.78 -7.38
CA GLY A 137 1.84 -3.69 -6.42
C GLY A 137 2.18 -2.78 -5.24
N GLN A 138 3.33 -2.98 -4.60
CA GLN A 138 3.80 -2.12 -3.50
C GLN A 138 4.03 -0.67 -3.95
N ILE A 139 4.59 -0.46 -5.15
CA ILE A 139 4.75 0.89 -5.72
C ILE A 139 3.38 1.49 -6.05
N SER A 140 2.44 0.70 -6.56
CA SER A 140 1.06 1.12 -6.81
C SER A 140 0.34 1.51 -5.53
N ASP A 141 0.54 0.77 -4.43
CA ASP A 141 -0.06 1.05 -3.14
C ASP A 141 0.60 2.24 -2.46
N PHE A 142 1.92 2.37 -2.55
CA PHE A 142 2.67 3.55 -2.12
C PHE A 142 2.25 4.81 -2.90
N THR A 143 2.10 4.68 -4.22
CA THR A 143 1.57 5.77 -5.06
C THR A 143 0.07 5.97 -4.84
N ALA A 144 -0.69 4.96 -4.43
CA ALA A 144 -2.07 5.15 -3.99
C ALA A 144 -2.13 5.84 -2.62
N GLU A 145 -1.15 5.65 -1.74
CA GLU A 145 -1.05 6.40 -0.48
C GLU A 145 -0.61 7.84 -0.72
N CYS A 146 0.31 8.07 -1.68
CA CYS A 146 0.81 9.39 -2.05
C CYS A 146 -0.11 10.18 -3.01
N TYR A 147 -0.84 9.50 -3.89
CA TYR A 147 -1.67 10.10 -4.96
C TYR A 147 -3.10 9.55 -5.03
N GLY A 148 -3.37 8.36 -4.51
CA GLY A 148 -4.69 7.70 -4.52
C GLY A 148 -5.54 7.93 -3.27
N GLY A 149 -5.00 8.57 -2.24
CA GLY A 149 -5.78 9.14 -1.15
C GLY A 149 -6.14 10.56 -1.52
N SER A 150 -7.43 10.80 -1.79
CA SER A 150 -8.04 12.13 -1.87
C SER A 150 -7.57 13.09 -0.76
N GLY A 151 -7.06 12.57 0.37
CA GLY A 151 -6.51 13.27 1.53
C GLY A 151 -5.70 14.53 1.25
N TRP A 152 -4.49 14.47 0.69
CA TRP A 152 -3.65 15.67 0.63
C TRP A 152 -4.08 16.66 -0.46
N PHE A 153 -4.49 16.19 -1.64
CA PHE A 153 -4.92 17.07 -2.73
C PHE A 153 -6.23 17.79 -2.39
N THR A 154 -7.16 17.12 -1.69
CA THR A 154 -8.34 17.78 -1.10
C THR A 154 -8.02 18.55 0.18
N ALA A 155 -6.97 18.21 0.93
CA ALA A 155 -6.51 19.05 2.04
C ALA A 155 -5.89 20.37 1.57
N VAL A 156 -5.19 20.37 0.42
CA VAL A 156 -4.54 21.55 -0.14
C VAL A 156 -5.51 22.40 -0.95
N PHE A 157 -6.33 21.80 -1.81
CA PHE A 157 -7.22 22.53 -2.72
C PHE A 157 -8.71 22.49 -2.31
N GLY A 158 -9.03 21.76 -1.24
CA GLY A 158 -10.39 21.72 -0.68
C GLY A 158 -11.43 21.30 -1.72
N ARG A 159 -12.57 21.99 -1.67
CA ARG A 159 -13.71 21.78 -2.57
C ARG A 159 -13.43 22.16 -4.03
N TRP A 160 -12.28 22.77 -4.32
CA TRP A 160 -11.87 23.16 -5.67
C TRP A 160 -11.01 22.11 -6.36
N ALA A 161 -10.69 20.99 -5.71
CA ALA A 161 -9.83 19.95 -6.25
C ALA A 161 -10.26 19.47 -7.65
N ASP A 162 -11.56 19.33 -7.90
CA ASP A 162 -12.08 18.92 -9.20
C ASP A 162 -12.02 20.04 -10.25
N LEU A 163 -12.19 21.30 -9.84
CA LEU A 163 -12.01 22.46 -10.73
C LEU A 163 -10.54 22.62 -11.14
N VAL A 164 -9.60 22.45 -10.21
CA VAL A 164 -8.15 22.53 -10.48
C VAL A 164 -7.72 21.43 -11.45
N LYS A 165 -8.22 20.21 -11.28
CA LYS A 165 -8.00 19.11 -12.25
C LYS A 165 -8.55 19.45 -13.63
N LEU A 166 -9.74 20.06 -13.70
CA LEU A 166 -10.35 20.51 -14.94
C LEU A 166 -9.51 21.60 -15.63
N ILE A 167 -9.00 22.57 -14.88
CA ILE A 167 -8.16 23.66 -15.41
C ILE A 167 -6.83 23.11 -15.94
N LEU A 168 -6.17 22.21 -15.20
CA LEU A 168 -4.93 21.57 -15.63
C LEU A 168 -5.15 20.67 -16.86
N GLY A 169 -6.25 19.92 -16.89
CA GLY A 169 -6.64 19.12 -18.05
C GLY A 169 -6.96 19.97 -19.28
N ALA A 170 -7.69 21.09 -19.10
CA ALA A 170 -7.99 22.04 -20.16
C ALA A 170 -6.72 22.75 -20.68
N GLY A 171 -5.79 23.11 -19.78
CA GLY A 171 -4.50 23.68 -20.14
C GLY A 171 -3.66 22.73 -20.99
N LEU A 172 -3.69 21.43 -20.67
CA LEU A 172 -3.03 20.39 -21.46
C LEU A 172 -3.64 20.29 -22.87
N TRP A 173 -4.97 20.30 -23.00
CA TRP A 173 -5.65 20.28 -24.31
C TRP A 173 -5.40 21.55 -25.14
N LEU A 174 -5.40 22.72 -24.49
CA LEU A 174 -5.05 23.99 -25.13
C LEU A 174 -3.59 24.00 -25.60
N PHE A 175 -2.68 23.35 -24.86
CA PHE A 175 -1.30 23.16 -25.30
C PHE A 175 -1.21 22.27 -26.55
N PHE A 176 -1.94 21.15 -26.61
CA PHE A 176 -1.98 20.34 -27.84
C PHE A 176 -2.62 21.07 -29.02
N LEU A 177 -3.65 21.88 -28.76
CA LEU A 177 -4.28 22.73 -29.77
C LEU A 177 -3.28 23.80 -30.28
N TYR A 178 -2.54 24.44 -29.38
CA TYR A 178 -1.49 25.40 -29.72
C TYR A 178 -0.35 24.74 -30.52
N MET A 179 0.11 23.56 -30.11
CA MET A 179 1.12 22.78 -30.86
C MET A 179 0.64 22.42 -32.27
N ALA A 180 -0.63 22.03 -32.41
CA ALA A 180 -1.23 21.73 -33.70
C ALA A 180 -1.35 22.99 -34.58
N ALA A 181 -1.76 24.13 -34.00
CA ALA A 181 -1.87 25.41 -34.69
C ALA A 181 -0.50 25.99 -35.08
N ALA A 182 0.50 25.93 -34.20
CA ALA A 182 1.87 26.39 -34.47
C ALA A 182 2.53 25.58 -35.59
N ARG A 183 2.25 24.27 -35.67
CA ARG A 183 2.69 23.41 -36.78
C ARG A 183 1.98 23.74 -38.10
N PHE A 184 0.75 24.24 -38.06
CA PHE A 184 -0.01 24.68 -39.24
C PHE A 184 0.41 26.07 -39.73
N LEU A 185 0.88 26.94 -38.83
CA LEU A 185 1.34 28.31 -39.13
C LEU A 185 2.86 28.43 -39.38
N GLU A 186 3.57 27.29 -39.49
CA GLU A 186 5.03 27.20 -39.68
C GLU A 186 5.88 27.98 -38.64
N GLU A 187 5.34 28.23 -37.45
CA GLU A 187 6.12 28.89 -36.40
C GLU A 187 7.05 27.90 -35.67
N PRO A 188 8.31 28.29 -35.37
CA PRO A 188 9.24 27.41 -34.69
C PRO A 188 8.87 27.24 -33.22
N VAL A 189 8.40 26.04 -32.86
CA VAL A 189 8.14 25.67 -31.47
C VAL A 189 9.45 25.41 -30.73
N SER A 190 9.68 26.10 -29.62
CA SER A 190 10.86 25.90 -28.77
C SER A 190 10.92 24.49 -28.18
N VAL A 191 12.08 23.83 -28.30
CA VAL A 191 12.34 22.48 -27.75
C VAL A 191 12.11 22.43 -26.24
N SER A 192 12.38 23.53 -25.52
CA SER A 192 12.11 23.66 -24.09
C SER A 192 10.64 23.44 -23.72
N HIS A 193 9.71 23.91 -24.57
CA HIS A 193 8.28 23.75 -24.35
C HIS A 193 7.84 22.32 -24.62
N ILE A 194 8.40 21.67 -25.65
CA ILE A 194 8.09 20.27 -25.98
C ILE A 194 8.53 19.34 -24.84
N VAL A 195 9.73 19.52 -24.29
CA VAL A 195 10.26 18.71 -23.18
C VAL A 195 9.46 18.93 -21.89
N PHE A 196 9.12 20.18 -21.57
CA PHE A 196 8.35 20.50 -20.36
C PHE A 196 6.93 19.88 -20.40
N TRP A 197 6.22 20.03 -21.52
CA TRP A 197 4.84 19.58 -21.63
C TRP A 197 4.70 18.08 -21.93
N SER A 198 5.67 17.45 -22.59
CA SER A 198 5.70 15.99 -22.74
C SER A 198 5.87 15.27 -21.39
N GLY A 199 6.71 15.81 -20.50
CA GLY A 199 6.82 15.32 -19.12
C GLY A 199 5.51 15.44 -18.34
N LEU A 200 4.82 16.59 -18.46
CA LEU A 200 3.53 16.83 -17.82
C LEU A 200 2.43 15.88 -18.35
N PHE A 201 2.43 15.63 -19.66
CA PHE A 201 1.50 14.72 -20.32
C PHE A 201 1.67 13.27 -19.86
N LEU A 202 2.91 12.82 -19.68
CA LEU A 202 3.22 11.44 -19.27
C LEU A 202 2.73 11.16 -17.84
N VAL A 203 2.95 12.11 -16.93
CA VAL A 203 2.44 12.07 -15.54
C VAL A 203 0.90 12.10 -15.49
N TYR A 204 0.27 12.90 -16.36
CA TYR A 204 -1.19 13.05 -16.40
C TYR A 204 -1.90 11.81 -16.99
N ASN A 205 -1.41 11.24 -18.09
CA ASN A 205 -2.09 10.11 -18.76
C ASN A 205 -2.05 8.83 -17.93
N LEU A 206 -0.95 8.55 -17.23
CA LEU A 206 -0.86 7.40 -16.31
C LEU A 206 -1.86 7.53 -15.16
N SER A 207 -2.04 8.75 -14.64
CA SER A 207 -2.97 9.05 -13.54
C SER A 207 -4.44 9.00 -14.00
N PHE A 208 -4.74 9.50 -15.21
CA PHE A 208 -6.09 9.56 -15.76
C PHE A 208 -6.63 8.19 -16.18
N LEU A 209 -5.80 7.34 -16.79
CA LEU A 209 -6.18 5.97 -17.16
C LEU A 209 -6.52 5.12 -15.93
N LYS A 210 -5.77 5.29 -14.84
CA LYS A 210 -6.02 4.60 -13.56
C LYS A 210 -7.31 5.07 -12.89
N TYR A 211 -7.59 6.38 -12.92
CA TYR A 211 -8.84 6.96 -12.42
C TYR A 211 -10.08 6.44 -13.19
N TRP A 212 -10.02 6.38 -14.52
CA TRP A 212 -11.17 5.95 -15.33
C TRP A 212 -11.40 4.43 -15.30
N SER A 213 -10.34 3.64 -15.10
CA SER A 213 -10.44 2.20 -14.82
C SER A 213 -11.18 1.93 -13.51
N ASN A 214 -10.83 2.63 -12.42
CA ASN A 214 -11.49 2.45 -11.13
C ASN A 214 -12.96 2.91 -11.13
N LYS A 215 -13.30 3.98 -11.85
CA LYS A 215 -14.68 4.48 -11.90
C LYS A 215 -15.66 3.54 -12.62
N ARG A 216 -15.18 2.70 -13.54
CA ARG A 216 -15.99 1.67 -14.21
C ARG A 216 -16.33 0.48 -13.31
N LYS A 217 -15.49 0.18 -12.31
CA LYS A 217 -15.70 -0.93 -11.35
C LYS A 217 -16.69 -0.61 -10.22
N THR A 218 -17.05 0.66 -10.04
CA THR A 218 -17.97 1.11 -8.98
C THR A 218 -19.38 1.42 -9.48
N ALA A 219 -19.65 1.17 -10.77
CA ALA A 219 -20.93 1.43 -11.42
C ALA A 219 -21.68 0.14 -11.85
N GLU A 220 -21.16 -1.03 -11.45
CA GLU A 220 -21.83 -2.34 -11.44
C GLU A 220 -22.05 -2.76 -9.98
#